data_AF-A0A846D929-F1
#
_entry.id   AF-A0A846D929-F1
#
_cell.length_a   1.000
_cell.length_b   1.000
_cell.length_c   1.000
_cell.angle_alpha   90.00
_cell.angle_beta   90.00
_cell.angle_gamma   90.00
#
_symmetry.space_group_name_H-M   'P 1'
#
loop_
_entity.id
_entity.type
_entity.pdbx_description
1 polymer ?
#
loop_
_entity_poly.entity_id
_entity_poly.type
_entity_poly.pdbx_seq_one_letter_code
_entity_poly.pdbx_strand_id
1 'polypeptide(L)'
;MALAPHLPEELLPKALDCARGLDHEFHRAEALVALAPHFPDVLPQALDCARGISDESDRADALVALAPHFPDVLPQALDYARGLSHEYHRVRALVALAPHLPEELLPKALDCARGIDYESDRADALVALAPHLPEELLPQALDYARGLDHENYRAHALGALVPHLPDVLPQALDSARGISDESDRAHALGALVPHLPDVLPKALDCARGISDESDRADALVALAPHLPDVLPQALDCARGISDESDRAHALGALAPHLPDVLLHQALDYARGLSHENYRARALVALAPHFPDVLPEALDCARGLDHESDRARALVALAPHFPDVLPQALACARGISYQLFRTYALKDLIKTLTPSSVDFDLWQQILDALASLIRPHFLEALPELAPLIIKFGGIEALGETVAAVDDVSRWWK
;
A
#
# COMPACT_ATOMS: atom_id res chain seq x y z
N MET A 1 16.30 4.70 10.91
CA MET A 1 16.42 5.39 9.60
C MET A 1 15.13 6.14 9.29
N ALA A 2 13.97 5.48 9.34
CA ALA A 2 12.66 6.17 9.36
C ALA A 2 12.40 7.06 10.60
N LEU A 3 13.31 7.10 11.57
CA LEU A 3 13.31 8.06 12.68
C LEU A 3 13.84 9.45 12.30
N ALA A 4 14.60 9.56 11.20
CA ALA A 4 15.30 10.80 10.81
C ALA A 4 14.38 12.04 10.70
N PRO A 5 13.16 11.95 10.13
CA PRO A 5 12.25 13.11 10.07
C PRO A 5 11.72 13.56 11.44
N HIS A 6 11.83 12.70 12.46
CA HIS A 6 11.34 12.96 13.82
C HIS A 6 12.46 13.31 14.79
N LEU A 7 13.71 13.35 14.32
CA LEU A 7 14.84 13.76 15.15
C LEU A 7 14.88 15.29 15.26
N PRO A 8 15.00 15.84 16.48
CA PRO A 8 15.26 17.25 16.66
C PRO A 8 16.66 17.61 16.16
N GLU A 9 16.86 18.88 15.79
CA GLU A 9 18.10 19.36 15.17
C GLU A 9 19.36 19.03 15.99
N GLU A 10 19.24 18.99 17.31
CA GLU A 10 20.33 18.70 18.24
C GLU A 10 20.84 17.25 18.16
N LEU A 11 19.99 16.31 17.72
CA LEU A 11 20.35 14.88 17.58
C LEU A 11 20.73 14.49 16.15
N LEU A 12 20.44 15.33 15.17
CA LEU A 12 20.77 15.08 13.77
C LEU A 12 22.27 14.78 13.55
N PRO A 13 23.24 15.48 14.17
CA PRO A 13 24.66 15.14 14.03
C PRO A 13 25.02 13.75 14.57
N LYS A 14 24.45 13.36 15.73
CA LYS A 14 24.68 12.03 16.31
C LYS A 14 24.07 10.94 15.44
N ALA A 15 22.87 11.17 14.90
CA ALA A 15 22.24 10.23 14.00
C ALA A 15 23.02 10.05 12.70
N LEU A 16 23.66 11.11 12.20
CA LEU A 16 24.57 11.02 11.07
C LEU A 16 25.81 10.18 11.39
N ASP A 17 26.41 10.36 12.57
CA ASP A 17 27.54 9.53 13.00
C ASP A 17 27.15 8.05 13.17
N CYS A 18 25.97 7.78 13.73
CA CYS A 18 25.42 6.42 13.79
C CYS A 18 25.17 5.84 12.40
N ALA A 19 24.56 6.61 11.50
CA ALA A 19 24.32 6.19 10.12
C ALA A 19 25.63 5.78 9.43
N ARG A 20 26.69 6.58 9.58
CA ARG A 20 28.03 6.27 9.04
C ARG A 20 28.65 5.02 9.67
N GLY A 21 28.33 4.73 10.92
CA GLY A 21 28.83 3.56 11.67
C GLY A 21 28.13 2.23 11.34
N LEU A 22 27.08 2.23 10.50
CA LEU A 22 26.36 1.01 10.15
C LEU A 22 27.24 0.07 9.30
N ASP A 23 27.34 -1.18 9.75
CA ASP A 23 28.09 -2.24 9.07
C ASP A 23 27.43 -2.69 7.76
N HIS A 24 26.09 -2.80 7.74
CA HIS A 24 25.33 -3.22 6.57
C HIS A 24 25.14 -2.05 5.59
N GLU A 25 25.62 -2.22 4.36
CA GLU A 25 25.72 -1.13 3.38
C GLU A 25 24.36 -0.60 2.90
N PHE A 26 23.35 -1.47 2.80
CA PHE A 26 21.98 -1.07 2.48
C PHE A 26 21.38 -0.16 3.55
N HIS A 27 21.49 -0.57 4.80
CA HIS A 27 20.99 0.23 5.92
C HIS A 27 21.78 1.55 6.01
N ARG A 28 23.10 1.50 5.81
CA ARG A 28 23.90 2.72 5.75
C ARG A 28 23.44 3.68 4.65
N ALA A 29 23.19 3.18 3.44
CA ALA A 29 22.72 3.99 2.32
C ALA A 29 21.35 4.62 2.62
N GLU A 30 20.37 3.83 3.04
CA GLU A 30 19.01 4.29 3.34
C GLU A 30 18.99 5.24 4.56
N ALA A 31 19.86 5.04 5.56
CA ALA A 31 20.04 5.97 6.68
C ALA A 31 20.50 7.35 6.21
N LEU A 32 21.50 7.38 5.33
CA LEU A 32 22.08 8.61 4.82
C LEU A 32 21.09 9.32 3.88
N VAL A 33 20.32 8.58 3.08
CA VAL A 33 19.19 9.13 2.29
C VAL A 33 18.17 9.80 3.20
N ALA A 34 17.72 9.12 4.26
CA ALA A 34 16.72 9.66 5.17
C ALA A 34 17.18 10.93 5.90
N LEU A 35 18.49 11.11 6.08
CA LEU A 35 19.10 12.31 6.69
C LEU A 35 19.43 13.42 5.67
N ALA A 36 19.35 13.15 4.36
CA ALA A 36 19.68 14.10 3.31
C ALA A 36 18.89 15.43 3.35
N PRO A 37 17.60 15.47 3.75
CA PRO A 37 16.88 16.74 3.91
C PRO A 37 17.53 17.71 4.90
N HIS A 38 18.29 17.19 5.88
CA HIS A 38 18.98 17.98 6.89
C HIS A 38 20.49 18.11 6.64
N PHE A 39 21.11 17.11 6.00
CA PHE A 39 22.52 17.13 5.62
C PHE A 39 22.70 16.76 4.14
N PRO A 40 22.46 17.69 3.20
CA PRO A 40 22.59 17.39 1.77
C PRO A 40 23.98 16.84 1.39
N ASP A 41 25.03 17.23 2.11
CA ASP A 41 26.42 16.80 1.87
C ASP A 41 26.67 15.30 2.11
N VAL A 42 25.70 14.57 2.69
CA VAL A 42 25.82 13.12 2.98
C VAL A 42 25.33 12.26 1.81
N LEU A 43 24.64 12.87 0.85
CA LEU A 43 24.12 12.22 -0.33
C LEU A 43 25.23 11.49 -1.14
N PRO A 44 26.44 12.05 -1.38
CA PRO A 44 27.50 11.32 -2.04
C PRO A 44 27.94 10.07 -1.27
N GLN A 45 27.94 10.13 0.06
CA GLN A 45 28.25 8.98 0.91
C GLN A 45 27.16 7.92 0.81
N ALA A 46 25.89 8.34 0.80
CA ALA A 46 24.75 7.43 0.61
C ALA A 46 24.84 6.68 -0.72
N LEU A 47 25.23 7.39 -1.78
CA LEU A 47 25.44 6.82 -3.12
C LEU A 47 26.61 5.83 -3.15
N ASP A 48 27.73 6.13 -2.51
CA ASP A 48 28.86 5.21 -2.41
C ASP A 48 28.49 3.94 -1.63
N CYS A 49 27.66 4.07 -0.58
CA CYS A 49 27.11 2.93 0.15
C CYS A 49 26.19 2.10 -0.74
N ALA A 50 25.27 2.74 -1.45
CA ALA A 50 24.36 2.05 -2.37
C ALA A 50 25.12 1.25 -3.44
N ARG A 51 26.21 1.82 -3.97
CA ARG A 51 27.08 1.14 -4.95
C ARG A 51 27.83 -0.07 -4.39
N GLY A 52 28.13 -0.08 -3.09
CA GLY A 52 28.82 -1.19 -2.42
C GLY A 52 27.96 -2.43 -2.24
N ILE A 53 26.63 -2.26 -2.16
CA ILE A 53 25.70 -3.33 -1.79
C ILE A 53 25.84 -4.54 -2.73
N SER A 54 26.07 -5.70 -2.13
CA SER A 54 26.26 -6.96 -2.85
C SER A 54 24.95 -7.60 -3.32
N ASP A 55 23.88 -7.47 -2.53
CA ASP A 55 22.55 -7.94 -2.93
C ASP A 55 21.94 -7.02 -4.00
N GLU A 56 21.47 -7.60 -5.11
CA GLU A 56 21.01 -6.83 -6.25
C GLU A 56 19.72 -6.05 -5.95
N SER A 57 18.81 -6.65 -5.17
CA SER A 57 17.53 -6.04 -4.82
C SER A 57 17.73 -4.88 -3.86
N ASP A 58 18.47 -5.10 -2.77
CA ASP A 58 18.80 -4.06 -1.80
C ASP A 58 19.53 -2.89 -2.49
N ARG A 59 20.44 -3.20 -3.42
CA ARG A 59 21.13 -2.16 -4.21
C ARG A 59 20.17 -1.34 -5.06
N ALA A 60 19.23 -1.99 -5.75
CA ALA A 60 18.25 -1.29 -6.56
C ALA A 60 17.34 -0.41 -5.71
N ASP A 61 16.82 -0.93 -4.58
CA ASP A 61 15.97 -0.18 -3.66
C ASP A 61 16.71 1.04 -3.07
N ALA A 62 17.98 0.90 -2.69
CA ALA A 62 18.79 2.02 -2.20
C ALA A 62 19.02 3.11 -3.26
N LEU A 63 19.26 2.71 -4.53
CA LEU A 63 19.45 3.66 -5.63
C LEU A 63 18.16 4.34 -6.07
N VAL A 64 17.03 3.62 -6.01
CA VAL A 64 15.68 4.18 -6.20
C VAL A 64 15.40 5.25 -5.15
N ALA A 65 15.71 5.00 -3.88
CA ALA A 65 15.55 5.99 -2.81
C ALA A 65 16.42 7.25 -3.02
N LEU A 66 17.54 7.12 -3.73
CA LEU A 66 18.43 8.22 -4.10
C LEU A 66 18.00 8.99 -5.36
N ALA A 67 17.12 8.41 -6.19
CA ALA A 67 16.71 8.96 -7.48
C ALA A 67 16.18 10.41 -7.41
N PRO A 68 15.36 10.81 -6.41
CA PRO A 68 14.90 12.19 -6.29
C PRO A 68 16.02 13.21 -6.02
N HIS A 69 17.15 12.76 -5.47
CA HIS A 69 18.25 13.61 -5.01
C HIS A 69 19.42 13.68 -5.98
N PHE A 70 19.53 12.72 -6.89
CA PHE A 70 20.63 12.59 -7.83
C PHE A 70 20.15 12.29 -9.25
N PRO A 71 19.85 13.31 -10.05
CA PRO A 71 19.58 13.10 -11.48
C PRO A 71 20.72 12.34 -12.18
N ASP A 72 21.97 12.58 -11.78
CA ASP A 72 23.17 11.95 -12.35
C ASP A 72 23.28 10.44 -12.05
N VAL A 73 22.57 9.91 -11.03
CA VAL A 73 22.61 8.47 -10.70
C VAL A 73 21.49 7.69 -11.38
N LEU A 74 20.50 8.37 -11.96
CA LEU A 74 19.39 7.75 -12.67
C LEU A 74 19.82 6.79 -13.79
N PRO A 75 20.83 7.10 -14.63
CA PRO A 75 21.31 6.15 -15.63
C PRO A 75 21.80 4.84 -14.98
N GLN A 76 22.55 4.97 -13.88
CA GLN A 76 23.08 3.83 -13.14
C GLN A 76 21.97 3.06 -12.43
N ALA A 77 21.03 3.74 -11.77
CA ALA A 77 19.89 3.13 -11.10
C ALA A 77 19.03 2.33 -12.10
N LEU A 78 18.82 2.88 -13.30
CA LEU A 78 18.09 2.19 -14.37
C LEU A 78 18.86 0.96 -14.91
N ASP A 79 20.19 1.07 -15.07
CA ASP A 79 21.02 -0.07 -15.47
C ASP A 79 20.98 -1.20 -14.42
N TYR A 80 20.94 -0.86 -13.13
CA TYR A 80 20.76 -1.85 -12.06
C TYR A 80 19.36 -2.45 -12.03
N ALA A 81 18.31 -1.63 -12.16
CA ALA A 81 16.94 -2.12 -12.25
C ALA A 81 16.79 -3.13 -13.40
N ARG A 82 17.42 -2.85 -14.54
CA ARG A 82 17.49 -3.77 -15.69
C ARG A 82 18.23 -5.07 -15.38
N GLY A 83 19.26 -5.02 -14.56
CA GLY A 83 20.08 -6.16 -14.17
C GLY A 83 19.48 -7.06 -13.09
N LEU A 84 18.35 -6.67 -12.48
CA LEU A 84 17.69 -7.46 -11.44
C LEU A 84 17.21 -8.81 -11.99
N SER A 85 17.64 -9.87 -11.32
CA SER A 85 17.29 -11.26 -11.67
C SER A 85 15.81 -11.59 -11.48
N HIS A 86 15.12 -10.92 -10.56
CA HIS A 86 13.72 -11.18 -10.25
C HIS A 86 12.81 -10.07 -10.81
N GLU A 87 11.80 -10.47 -11.58
CA GLU A 87 10.99 -9.55 -12.40
C GLU A 87 10.18 -8.57 -11.56
N TYR A 88 9.52 -9.06 -10.51
CA TYR A 88 8.81 -8.24 -9.54
C TYR A 88 9.66 -7.07 -9.01
N HIS A 89 10.94 -7.33 -8.67
CA HIS A 89 11.84 -6.28 -8.17
C HIS A 89 12.20 -5.28 -9.29
N ARG A 90 12.38 -5.77 -10.52
CA ARG A 90 12.60 -4.92 -11.70
C ARG A 90 11.41 -4.00 -11.98
N VAL A 91 10.18 -4.51 -11.92
CA VAL A 91 8.96 -3.68 -12.06
C VAL A 91 8.91 -2.63 -10.97
N ARG A 92 9.05 -3.04 -9.70
CA ARG A 92 9.01 -2.10 -8.57
C ARG A 92 10.04 -0.98 -8.70
N ALA A 93 11.26 -1.31 -9.11
CA ALA A 93 12.29 -0.32 -9.36
C ALA A 93 11.91 0.62 -10.52
N LEU A 94 11.38 0.11 -11.63
CA LEU A 94 10.91 0.93 -12.74
C LEU A 94 9.75 1.86 -12.37
N VAL A 95 8.74 1.35 -11.64
CA VAL A 95 7.60 2.15 -11.15
C VAL A 95 8.09 3.30 -10.27
N ALA A 96 9.04 3.03 -9.38
CA ALA A 96 9.57 4.04 -8.49
C ALA A 96 10.51 5.05 -9.19
N LEU A 97 11.22 4.63 -10.23
CA LEU A 97 12.07 5.53 -11.04
C LEU A 97 11.27 6.40 -11.99
N ALA A 98 10.14 5.92 -12.53
CA ALA A 98 9.39 6.56 -13.61
C ALA A 98 9.13 8.07 -13.40
N PRO A 99 8.70 8.55 -12.21
CA PRO A 99 8.46 9.98 -11.99
C PRO A 99 9.71 10.86 -11.98
N HIS A 100 10.90 10.27 -11.92
CA HIS A 100 12.18 10.97 -11.79
C HIS A 100 13.04 10.89 -13.04
N LEU A 101 12.70 10.02 -14.01
CA LEU A 101 13.51 9.82 -15.19
C LEU A 101 13.47 11.04 -16.13
N PRO A 102 14.63 11.61 -16.52
CA PRO A 102 14.69 12.62 -17.56
C PRO A 102 14.43 11.99 -18.95
N GLU A 103 14.02 12.81 -19.91
CA GLU A 103 13.58 12.37 -21.24
C GLU A 103 14.62 11.48 -21.95
N GLU A 104 15.92 11.73 -21.73
CA GLU A 104 17.00 10.97 -22.36
C GLU A 104 17.12 9.51 -21.85
N LEU A 105 16.52 9.20 -20.69
CA LEU A 105 16.55 7.86 -20.09
C LEU A 105 15.26 7.07 -20.31
N LEU A 106 14.16 7.72 -20.66
CA LEU A 106 12.88 7.05 -20.93
C LEU A 106 12.94 5.99 -22.04
N PRO A 107 13.71 6.13 -23.14
CA PRO A 107 13.85 5.05 -24.12
C PRO A 107 14.45 3.78 -23.50
N LYS A 108 15.46 3.94 -22.62
CA LYS A 108 16.08 2.81 -21.92
C LYS A 108 15.12 2.18 -20.92
N ALA A 109 14.26 2.98 -20.28
CA ALA A 109 13.26 2.48 -19.34
C ALA A 109 12.16 1.69 -20.07
N LEU A 110 11.71 2.16 -21.23
CA LEU A 110 10.82 1.40 -22.11
C LEU A 110 11.45 0.07 -22.57
N ASP A 111 12.72 0.07 -22.95
CA ASP A 111 13.45 -1.16 -23.30
C ASP A 111 13.56 -2.13 -22.11
N CYS A 112 13.77 -1.59 -20.91
CA CYS A 112 13.80 -2.39 -19.68
C CYS A 112 12.43 -3.01 -19.37
N ALA A 113 11.35 -2.23 -19.48
CA ALA A 113 9.99 -2.70 -19.29
C ALA A 113 9.65 -3.79 -20.31
N ARG A 114 10.02 -3.60 -21.59
CA ARG A 114 9.80 -4.58 -22.65
C ARG A 114 10.55 -5.90 -22.44
N GLY A 115 11.68 -5.86 -21.74
CA GLY A 115 12.49 -7.04 -21.40
C GLY A 115 11.98 -7.86 -20.21
N ILE A 116 10.80 -7.54 -19.68
CA ILE A 116 10.13 -8.30 -18.61
C ILE A 116 9.42 -9.52 -19.20
N ASP A 117 9.61 -10.72 -18.67
CA ASP A 117 9.03 -11.94 -19.21
C ASP A 117 7.53 -12.05 -18.92
N TYR A 118 7.11 -11.82 -17.67
CA TYR A 118 5.70 -11.83 -17.28
C TYR A 118 4.95 -10.63 -17.88
N GLU A 119 3.88 -10.93 -18.60
CA GLU A 119 3.15 -9.93 -19.36
C GLU A 119 2.37 -8.94 -18.48
N SER A 120 1.87 -9.40 -17.33
CA SER A 120 1.25 -8.54 -16.31
C SER A 120 2.22 -7.45 -15.86
N ASP A 121 3.40 -7.88 -15.44
CA ASP A 121 4.50 -7.06 -14.92
C ASP A 121 5.00 -6.08 -15.98
N ARG A 122 5.04 -6.55 -17.23
CA ARG A 122 5.36 -5.78 -18.42
C ARG A 122 4.33 -4.65 -18.63
N ALA A 123 3.04 -4.95 -18.57
CA ALA A 123 1.98 -3.95 -18.69
C ALA A 123 2.01 -2.92 -17.55
N ASP A 124 2.20 -3.37 -16.30
CA ASP A 124 2.31 -2.49 -15.14
C ASP A 124 3.48 -1.50 -15.27
N ALA A 125 4.63 -1.97 -15.76
CA ALA A 125 5.78 -1.11 -16.02
C ALA A 125 5.48 -0.07 -17.11
N LEU A 126 4.74 -0.43 -18.16
CA LEU A 126 4.33 0.52 -19.21
C LEU A 126 3.31 1.55 -18.68
N VAL A 127 2.37 1.11 -17.87
CA VAL A 127 1.36 1.98 -17.23
C VAL A 127 2.03 3.01 -16.33
N ALA A 128 3.04 2.61 -15.56
CA ALA A 128 3.80 3.53 -14.71
C ALA A 128 4.65 4.52 -15.51
N LEU A 129 5.18 4.12 -16.67
CA LEU A 129 5.96 5.01 -17.53
C LEU A 129 5.09 5.99 -18.32
N ALA A 130 3.87 5.59 -18.72
CA ALA A 130 3.00 6.34 -19.63
C ALA A 130 2.81 7.84 -19.28
N PRO A 131 2.57 8.24 -18.01
CA PRO A 131 2.41 9.64 -17.63
C PRO A 131 3.64 10.53 -17.88
N HIS A 132 4.81 9.91 -18.04
CA HIS A 132 6.10 10.59 -18.12
C HIS A 132 6.70 10.56 -19.53
N LEU A 133 6.06 9.90 -20.49
CA LEU A 133 6.61 9.75 -21.84
C LEU A 133 6.47 11.05 -22.67
N PRO A 134 7.55 11.54 -23.30
CA PRO A 134 7.48 12.62 -24.27
C PRO A 134 6.82 12.15 -25.57
N GLU A 135 6.30 13.08 -26.36
CA GLU A 135 5.51 12.80 -27.57
C GLU A 135 6.25 11.89 -28.57
N GLU A 136 7.58 12.00 -28.64
CA GLU A 136 8.44 11.23 -29.52
C GLU A 136 8.50 9.73 -29.17
N LEU A 137 8.24 9.35 -27.92
CA LEU A 137 8.26 7.96 -27.45
C LEU A 137 6.87 7.32 -27.40
N LEU A 138 5.81 8.11 -27.52
CA LEU A 138 4.44 7.60 -27.54
C LEU A 138 4.19 6.56 -28.66
N PRO A 139 4.72 6.69 -29.89
CA PRO A 139 4.59 5.63 -30.90
C PRO A 139 5.25 4.30 -30.49
N GLN A 140 6.42 4.36 -29.84
CA GLN A 140 7.12 3.17 -29.35
C GLN A 140 6.34 2.49 -28.22
N ALA A 141 5.81 3.28 -27.28
CA ALA A 141 4.96 2.80 -26.20
C ALA A 141 3.65 2.19 -26.70
N LEU A 142 3.06 2.75 -27.76
CA LEU A 142 1.88 2.21 -28.41
C LEU A 142 2.18 0.86 -29.09
N ASP A 143 3.28 0.74 -29.84
CA ASP A 143 3.67 -0.53 -30.46
C ASP A 143 4.00 -1.60 -29.42
N TYR A 144 4.56 -1.18 -28.28
CA TYR A 144 4.74 -2.04 -27.12
C TYR A 144 3.38 -2.50 -26.56
N ALA A 145 2.46 -1.59 -26.22
CA ALA A 145 1.13 -1.96 -25.74
C ALA A 145 0.39 -2.91 -26.70
N ARG A 146 0.51 -2.71 -28.02
CA ARG A 146 -0.06 -3.60 -29.05
C ARG A 146 0.55 -4.99 -29.09
N GLY A 147 1.82 -5.10 -28.69
CA GLY A 147 2.55 -6.37 -28.62
C GLY A 147 2.25 -7.20 -27.38
N LEU A 148 1.35 -6.74 -26.51
CA LEU A 148 0.78 -7.55 -25.43
C LEU A 148 -0.26 -8.52 -26.02
N ASP A 149 -0.06 -9.80 -25.74
CA ASP A 149 -0.85 -10.92 -26.23
C ASP A 149 -2.21 -10.99 -25.51
N HIS A 150 -2.23 -10.89 -24.18
CA HIS A 150 -3.46 -10.99 -23.40
C HIS A 150 -4.27 -9.68 -23.43
N GLU A 151 -5.57 -9.80 -23.69
CA GLU A 151 -6.46 -8.66 -23.89
C GLU A 151 -6.58 -7.74 -22.66
N ASN A 152 -6.52 -8.30 -21.45
CA ASN A 152 -6.58 -7.55 -20.19
C ASN A 152 -5.37 -6.63 -20.03
N TYR A 153 -4.15 -7.16 -20.20
CA TYR A 153 -2.91 -6.38 -20.11
C TYR A 153 -2.80 -5.36 -21.23
N ARG A 154 -3.21 -5.74 -22.45
CA ARG A 154 -3.27 -4.82 -23.58
C ARG A 154 -4.26 -3.68 -23.35
N ALA A 155 -5.46 -3.96 -22.85
CA ALA A 155 -6.45 -2.94 -22.54
C ALA A 155 -5.96 -1.98 -21.44
N HIS A 156 -5.31 -2.52 -20.40
CA HIS A 156 -4.74 -1.72 -19.31
C HIS A 156 -3.64 -0.76 -19.81
N ALA A 157 -2.67 -1.29 -20.56
CA ALA A 157 -1.59 -0.50 -21.14
C ALA A 157 -2.08 0.55 -22.15
N LEU A 158 -2.99 0.17 -23.07
CA LEU A 158 -3.56 1.12 -24.03
C LEU A 158 -4.39 2.19 -23.34
N GLY A 159 -5.13 1.82 -22.28
CA GLY A 159 -5.90 2.76 -21.45
C GLY A 159 -5.03 3.83 -20.81
N ALA A 160 -3.86 3.44 -20.25
CA ALA A 160 -2.91 4.38 -19.67
C ALA A 160 -2.28 5.34 -20.69
N LEU A 161 -2.24 4.98 -21.98
CA LEU A 161 -1.76 5.85 -23.05
C LEU A 161 -2.84 6.83 -23.56
N VAL A 162 -4.13 6.60 -23.30
CA VAL A 162 -5.23 7.46 -23.81
C VAL A 162 -5.10 8.94 -23.45
N PRO A 163 -4.68 9.33 -22.21
CA PRO A 163 -4.49 10.74 -21.87
C PRO A 163 -3.47 11.47 -22.76
N HIS A 164 -2.51 10.73 -23.33
CA HIS A 164 -1.40 11.26 -24.14
C HIS A 164 -1.56 10.98 -25.64
N LEU A 165 -2.30 9.94 -25.99
CA LEU A 165 -2.65 9.54 -27.36
C LEU A 165 -4.15 9.22 -27.48
N PRO A 166 -5.04 10.24 -27.54
CA PRO A 166 -6.48 10.01 -27.59
C PRO A 166 -6.93 9.11 -28.76
N ASP A 167 -6.18 9.11 -29.87
CA ASP A 167 -6.45 8.29 -31.05
C ASP A 167 -6.33 6.77 -30.81
N VAL A 168 -5.73 6.33 -29.69
CA VAL A 168 -5.62 4.90 -29.33
C VAL A 168 -6.83 4.39 -28.57
N LEU A 169 -7.73 5.26 -28.16
CA LEU A 169 -8.95 4.93 -27.42
C LEU A 169 -9.81 3.86 -28.12
N PRO A 170 -10.02 3.85 -29.46
CA PRO A 170 -10.72 2.75 -30.12
C PRO A 170 -10.02 1.39 -29.94
N GLN A 171 -8.68 1.35 -29.94
CA GLN A 171 -7.91 0.12 -29.76
C GLN A 171 -7.95 -0.37 -28.31
N ALA A 172 -7.90 0.56 -27.34
CA ALA A 172 -8.09 0.25 -25.93
C ALA A 172 -9.48 -0.35 -25.70
N LEU A 173 -10.51 0.26 -26.30
CA LEU A 173 -11.88 -0.22 -26.23
C LEU A 173 -12.09 -1.58 -26.91
N ASP A 174 -11.49 -1.80 -28.08
CA ASP A 174 -11.58 -3.10 -28.76
C ASP A 174 -10.85 -4.20 -27.97
N SER A 175 -9.71 -3.88 -27.34
CA SER A 175 -9.02 -4.81 -26.44
C SER A 175 -9.88 -5.11 -25.22
N ALA A 176 -10.45 -4.10 -24.57
CA ALA A 176 -11.35 -4.29 -23.42
C ALA A 176 -12.57 -5.15 -23.80
N ARG A 177 -13.16 -4.95 -24.98
CA ARG A 177 -14.28 -5.78 -25.48
C ARG A 177 -13.89 -7.22 -25.78
N GLY A 178 -12.64 -7.46 -26.15
CA GLY A 178 -12.10 -8.79 -26.43
C GLY A 178 -11.85 -9.65 -25.19
N ILE A 179 -11.84 -9.04 -24.00
CA ILE A 179 -11.65 -9.76 -22.73
C ILE A 179 -12.81 -10.74 -22.52
N SER A 180 -12.45 -12.01 -22.32
CA SER A 180 -13.40 -13.11 -22.16
C SER A 180 -14.03 -13.12 -20.76
N ASP A 181 -13.21 -12.87 -19.73
CA ASP A 181 -13.69 -12.75 -18.36
C ASP A 181 -14.54 -11.48 -18.17
N GLU A 182 -15.70 -11.61 -17.54
CA GLU A 182 -16.66 -10.51 -17.42
C GLU A 182 -16.23 -9.47 -16.39
N SER A 183 -15.53 -9.89 -15.34
CA SER A 183 -14.99 -9.01 -14.29
C SER A 183 -13.86 -8.17 -14.86
N ASP A 184 -12.87 -8.82 -15.48
CA ASP A 184 -11.75 -8.12 -16.13
C ASP A 184 -12.25 -7.17 -17.22
N ARG A 185 -13.27 -7.59 -17.99
CA ARG A 185 -13.90 -6.73 -19.01
C ARG A 185 -14.58 -5.52 -18.40
N ALA A 186 -15.32 -5.69 -17.31
CA ALA A 186 -15.98 -4.58 -16.62
C ALA A 186 -14.96 -3.56 -16.07
N HIS A 187 -13.87 -4.04 -15.46
CA HIS A 187 -12.78 -3.19 -14.97
C HIS A 187 -12.08 -2.44 -16.11
N ALA A 188 -11.72 -3.13 -17.19
CA ALA A 188 -11.07 -2.52 -18.35
C ALA A 188 -11.96 -1.47 -19.03
N LEU A 189 -13.26 -1.73 -19.17
CA LEU A 189 -14.20 -0.74 -19.70
C LEU A 189 -14.41 0.43 -18.74
N GLY A 190 -14.45 0.17 -17.42
CA GLY A 190 -14.54 1.17 -16.37
C GLY A 190 -13.38 2.15 -16.39
N ALA A 191 -12.15 1.66 -16.55
CA ALA A 191 -10.94 2.47 -16.66
C ALA A 191 -10.96 3.42 -17.88
N LEU A 192 -11.73 3.12 -18.93
CA LEU A 192 -11.88 3.97 -20.10
C LEU A 192 -12.97 5.04 -19.97
N VAL A 193 -13.84 4.96 -18.94
CA VAL A 193 -14.97 5.90 -18.75
C VAL A 193 -14.54 7.37 -18.64
N PRO A 194 -13.44 7.74 -17.94
CA PRO A 194 -12.96 9.13 -17.91
C PRO A 194 -12.66 9.72 -19.29
N HIS A 195 -12.35 8.87 -20.27
CA HIS A 195 -11.96 9.28 -21.63
C HIS A 195 -13.05 9.02 -22.66
N LEU A 196 -14.01 8.13 -22.36
CA LEU A 196 -15.12 7.79 -23.23
C LEU A 196 -16.38 7.49 -22.41
N PRO A 197 -17.10 8.51 -21.92
CA PRO A 197 -18.30 8.30 -21.10
C PRO A 197 -19.36 7.41 -21.78
N ASP A 198 -19.40 7.39 -23.12
CA ASP A 198 -20.31 6.56 -23.90
C ASP A 198 -20.09 5.03 -23.73
N VAL A 199 -18.96 4.59 -23.17
CA VAL A 199 -18.75 3.16 -22.85
C VAL A 199 -19.34 2.75 -21.50
N LEU A 200 -19.74 3.72 -20.67
CA LEU A 200 -20.29 3.47 -19.34
C LEU A 200 -21.51 2.52 -19.37
N PRO A 201 -22.49 2.63 -20.28
CA PRO A 201 -23.57 1.65 -20.38
C PRO A 201 -23.07 0.23 -20.66
N LYS A 202 -22.04 0.06 -21.50
CA LYS A 202 -21.46 -1.26 -21.79
C LYS A 202 -20.66 -1.81 -20.62
N ALA A 203 -19.92 -0.96 -19.92
CA ALA A 203 -19.20 -1.32 -18.71
C ALA A 203 -20.19 -1.82 -17.63
N LEU A 204 -21.30 -1.10 -17.47
CA LEU A 204 -22.39 -1.48 -16.59
C LEU A 204 -23.07 -2.78 -17.02
N ASP A 205 -23.34 -2.98 -18.30
CA ASP A 205 -23.92 -4.23 -18.80
C ASP A 205 -22.97 -5.42 -18.58
N CYS A 206 -21.65 -5.23 -18.72
CA CYS A 206 -20.66 -6.26 -18.40
C CYS A 206 -20.65 -6.55 -16.90
N ALA A 207 -20.60 -5.52 -16.05
CA ALA A 207 -20.66 -5.67 -14.60
C ALA A 207 -21.94 -6.43 -14.18
N ARG A 208 -23.09 -6.11 -14.78
CA ARG A 208 -24.36 -6.81 -14.55
C ARG A 208 -24.37 -8.26 -15.02
N GLY A 209 -23.60 -8.59 -16.06
CA GLY A 209 -23.46 -9.93 -16.60
C GLY A 209 -22.70 -10.88 -15.69
N ILE A 210 -21.80 -10.34 -14.85
CA ILE A 210 -20.96 -11.13 -13.93
C ILE A 210 -21.84 -12.04 -13.07
N SER A 211 -21.52 -13.33 -13.14
CA SER A 211 -22.27 -14.38 -12.44
C SER A 211 -21.95 -14.43 -10.95
N ASP A 212 -20.68 -14.25 -10.57
CA ASP A 212 -20.27 -14.18 -9.17
C ASP A 212 -20.73 -12.85 -8.53
N GLU A 213 -21.41 -12.93 -7.40
CA GLU A 213 -21.97 -11.73 -6.77
C GLU A 213 -20.92 -10.80 -6.17
N SER A 214 -19.76 -11.32 -5.76
CA SER A 214 -18.65 -10.53 -5.20
C SER A 214 -17.97 -9.75 -6.32
N ASP A 215 -17.57 -10.44 -7.39
CA ASP A 215 -16.97 -9.81 -8.57
C ASP A 215 -17.92 -8.77 -9.18
N ARG A 216 -19.22 -9.07 -9.19
CA ARG A 216 -20.24 -8.11 -9.63
C ARG A 216 -20.33 -6.88 -8.74
N ALA A 217 -20.31 -7.06 -7.42
CA ALA A 217 -20.34 -5.94 -6.49
C ALA A 217 -19.12 -5.02 -6.69
N ASP A 218 -17.92 -5.61 -6.79
CA ASP A 218 -16.66 -4.88 -6.99
C ASP A 218 -16.65 -4.12 -8.32
N ALA A 219 -17.06 -4.76 -9.42
CA ALA A 219 -17.17 -4.10 -10.71
C ALA A 219 -18.16 -2.93 -10.70
N LEU A 220 -19.28 -3.04 -9.96
CA LEU A 220 -20.24 -1.94 -9.81
C LEU A 220 -19.68 -0.81 -8.91
N VAL A 221 -18.92 -1.14 -7.86
CA VAL A 221 -18.22 -0.15 -7.02
C VAL A 221 -17.22 0.65 -7.86
N ALA A 222 -16.45 -0.03 -8.71
CA ALA A 222 -15.48 0.62 -9.59
C ALA A 222 -16.13 1.62 -10.57
N LEU A 223 -17.39 1.42 -10.94
CA LEU A 223 -18.15 2.34 -11.80
C LEU A 223 -18.83 3.48 -11.02
N ALA A 224 -18.96 3.38 -9.70
CA ALA A 224 -19.68 4.36 -8.87
C ALA A 224 -19.14 5.80 -8.96
N PRO A 225 -17.83 6.07 -9.09
CA PRO A 225 -17.33 7.44 -9.28
C PRO A 225 -17.88 8.13 -10.53
N HIS A 226 -18.32 7.36 -11.53
CA HIS A 226 -18.86 7.87 -12.79
C HIS A 226 -20.38 7.69 -12.91
N LEU A 227 -20.96 6.76 -12.13
CA LEU A 227 -22.38 6.48 -12.12
C LEU A 227 -22.87 6.13 -10.71
N PRO A 228 -23.03 7.12 -9.81
CA PRO A 228 -23.46 6.86 -8.43
C PRO A 228 -24.79 6.10 -8.32
N ASP A 229 -25.64 6.18 -9.33
CA ASP A 229 -26.91 5.45 -9.43
C ASP A 229 -26.75 3.91 -9.46
N VAL A 230 -25.54 3.38 -9.65
CA VAL A 230 -25.25 1.94 -9.54
C VAL A 230 -25.06 1.49 -8.09
N LEU A 231 -24.85 2.40 -7.13
CA LEU A 231 -24.60 2.06 -5.74
C LEU A 231 -25.72 1.25 -5.08
N PRO A 232 -27.04 1.55 -5.29
CA PRO A 232 -28.11 0.68 -4.81
C PRO A 232 -27.99 -0.75 -5.37
N GLN A 233 -27.64 -0.86 -6.67
CA GLN A 233 -27.47 -2.16 -7.31
C GLN A 233 -26.25 -2.90 -6.77
N ALA A 234 -25.13 -2.21 -6.54
CA ALA A 234 -23.93 -2.77 -5.95
C ALA A 234 -24.21 -3.29 -4.53
N LEU A 235 -24.98 -2.52 -3.75
CA LEU A 235 -25.42 -2.90 -2.41
C LEU A 235 -26.38 -4.12 -2.43
N ASP A 236 -27.29 -4.19 -3.40
CA ASP A 236 -28.15 -5.37 -3.61
C ASP A 236 -27.33 -6.60 -4.06
N CYS A 237 -26.28 -6.42 -4.85
CA CYS A 237 -25.35 -7.50 -5.20
C CYS A 237 -24.60 -8.00 -3.97
N ALA A 238 -24.05 -7.09 -3.16
CA ALA A 238 -23.41 -7.43 -1.90
C ALA A 238 -24.34 -8.24 -1.00
N ARG A 239 -25.61 -7.81 -0.86
CA ARG A 239 -26.65 -8.58 -0.13
C ARG A 239 -26.84 -9.99 -0.68
N GLY A 240 -26.76 -10.17 -2.00
CA GLY A 240 -26.97 -11.44 -2.70
C GLY A 240 -25.81 -12.43 -2.56
N ILE A 241 -24.60 -11.99 -2.19
CA ILE A 241 -23.42 -12.86 -2.03
C ILE A 241 -23.72 -13.97 -1.04
N SER A 242 -23.62 -15.23 -1.46
CA SER A 242 -24.00 -16.39 -0.64
C SER A 242 -23.07 -16.60 0.57
N ASP A 243 -21.77 -16.37 0.39
CA ASP A 243 -20.79 -16.44 1.48
C ASP A 243 -20.85 -15.18 2.36
N GLU A 244 -21.06 -15.34 3.66
CA GLU A 244 -21.21 -14.20 4.57
C GLU A 244 -19.88 -13.47 4.83
N SER A 245 -18.72 -14.10 4.64
CA SER A 245 -17.41 -13.45 4.71
C SER A 245 -17.25 -12.48 3.55
N ASP A 246 -17.53 -12.96 2.33
CA ASP A 246 -17.45 -12.16 1.11
C ASP A 246 -18.50 -11.04 1.12
N ARG A 247 -19.70 -11.33 1.64
CA ARG A 247 -20.73 -10.31 1.90
C ARG A 247 -20.24 -9.21 2.83
N ALA A 248 -19.60 -9.57 3.96
CA ALA A 248 -19.06 -8.60 4.90
C ALA A 248 -17.93 -7.77 4.28
N HIS A 249 -17.11 -8.39 3.42
CA HIS A 249 -16.06 -7.70 2.68
C HIS A 249 -16.65 -6.67 1.70
N ALA A 250 -17.62 -7.08 0.88
CA ALA A 250 -18.30 -6.21 -0.08
C ALA A 250 -19.00 -5.01 0.60
N LEU A 251 -19.65 -5.23 1.75
CA LEU A 251 -20.25 -4.13 2.53
C LEU A 251 -19.20 -3.13 3.02
N GLY A 252 -18.03 -3.61 3.44
CA GLY A 252 -16.92 -2.76 3.85
C GLY A 252 -16.31 -1.97 2.69
N ALA A 253 -16.15 -2.59 1.52
CA ALA A 253 -15.65 -1.94 0.32
C ALA A 253 -16.62 -0.87 -0.21
N LEU A 254 -17.93 -1.10 -0.08
CA LEU A 254 -18.97 -0.14 -0.44
C LEU A 254 -19.03 1.07 0.49
N ALA A 255 -18.77 0.89 1.79
CA ALA A 255 -19.00 1.90 2.83
C ALA A 255 -18.46 3.31 2.49
N PRO A 256 -17.22 3.49 1.99
CA PRO A 256 -16.68 4.81 1.67
C PRO A 256 -17.40 5.54 0.52
N HIS A 257 -18.17 4.81 -0.29
CA HIS A 257 -18.82 5.33 -1.49
C HIS A 257 -20.32 5.54 -1.33
N LEU A 258 -20.94 4.97 -0.30
CA LEU A 258 -22.38 5.00 -0.12
C LEU A 258 -22.85 6.37 0.43
N PRO A 259 -23.91 6.97 -0.12
CA PRO A 259 -24.60 8.10 0.50
C PRO A 259 -25.35 7.65 1.76
N ASP A 260 -25.62 8.58 2.69
CA ASP A 260 -26.26 8.33 4.00
C ASP A 260 -27.46 7.37 3.96
N VAL A 261 -28.34 7.54 2.96
CA VAL A 261 -29.54 6.70 2.79
C VAL A 261 -29.19 5.23 2.55
N LEU A 262 -28.17 4.95 1.73
CA LEU A 262 -27.72 3.59 1.42
C LEU A 262 -26.80 3.03 2.50
N LEU A 263 -26.04 3.91 3.17
CA LEU A 263 -25.25 3.53 4.34
C LEU A 263 -26.16 2.90 5.41
N HIS A 264 -27.36 3.44 5.66
CA HIS A 264 -28.29 2.86 6.63
C HIS A 264 -28.79 1.46 6.20
N GLN A 265 -28.99 1.25 4.90
CA GLN A 265 -29.35 -0.06 4.36
C GLN A 265 -28.19 -1.05 4.49
N ALA A 266 -26.96 -0.63 4.23
CA ALA A 266 -25.75 -1.44 4.41
C ALA A 266 -25.58 -1.86 5.89
N LEU A 267 -25.89 -0.96 6.81
CA LEU A 267 -25.92 -1.26 8.25
C LEU A 267 -26.97 -2.33 8.59
N ASP A 268 -28.18 -2.22 8.06
CA ASP A 268 -29.22 -3.25 8.27
C ASP A 268 -28.79 -4.61 7.69
N TYR A 269 -28.10 -4.61 6.54
CA TYR A 269 -27.55 -5.83 5.94
C TYR A 269 -26.43 -6.43 6.80
N ALA A 270 -25.53 -5.58 7.32
CA ALA A 270 -24.47 -6.00 8.24
C ALA A 270 -25.05 -6.64 9.51
N ARG A 271 -26.07 -6.02 10.12
CA ARG A 271 -26.79 -6.56 11.30
C ARG A 271 -27.50 -7.88 11.00
N GLY A 272 -27.95 -8.07 9.77
CA GLY A 272 -28.62 -9.27 9.29
C GLY A 272 -27.70 -10.47 9.03
N LEU A 273 -26.37 -10.30 9.11
CA LEU A 273 -25.42 -11.41 9.00
C LEU A 273 -25.58 -12.38 10.17
N SER A 274 -25.65 -13.68 9.85
CA SER A 274 -25.93 -14.74 10.83
C SER A 274 -24.69 -15.08 11.65
N HIS A 275 -23.53 -15.13 11.00
CA HIS A 275 -22.26 -15.46 11.62
C HIS A 275 -21.66 -14.24 12.32
N GLU A 276 -21.43 -14.35 13.62
CA GLU A 276 -21.02 -13.22 14.48
C GLU A 276 -19.69 -12.60 14.03
N ASN A 277 -18.73 -13.43 13.59
CA ASN A 277 -17.46 -12.94 13.05
C ASN A 277 -17.64 -12.02 11.84
N TYR A 278 -18.50 -12.39 10.89
CA TYR A 278 -18.72 -11.60 9.68
C TYR A 278 -19.56 -10.37 9.96
N ARG A 279 -20.55 -10.48 10.85
CA ARG A 279 -21.30 -9.34 11.38
C ARG A 279 -20.38 -8.30 12.02
N ALA A 280 -19.49 -8.72 12.91
CA ALA A 280 -18.54 -7.81 13.56
C ALA A 280 -17.60 -7.15 12.54
N ARG A 281 -17.07 -7.91 11.56
CA ARG A 281 -16.21 -7.36 10.49
C ARG A 281 -16.95 -6.29 9.69
N ALA A 282 -18.19 -6.54 9.27
CA ALA A 282 -19.00 -5.58 8.52
C ALA A 282 -19.32 -4.32 9.35
N LEU A 283 -19.71 -4.48 10.61
CA LEU A 283 -20.01 -3.36 11.51
C LEU A 283 -18.76 -2.49 11.78
N VAL A 284 -17.61 -3.13 11.98
CA VAL A 284 -16.32 -2.41 12.15
C VAL A 284 -15.96 -1.62 10.90
N ALA A 285 -16.15 -2.20 9.70
CA ALA A 285 -15.87 -1.51 8.45
C ALA A 285 -16.81 -0.32 8.21
N LEU A 286 -18.07 -0.41 8.65
CA LEU A 286 -19.06 0.66 8.54
C LEU A 286 -18.92 1.75 9.64
N ALA A 287 -18.27 1.43 10.75
CA ALA A 287 -18.23 2.29 11.93
C ALA A 287 -17.62 3.71 11.70
N PRO A 288 -16.58 3.89 10.85
CA PRO A 288 -16.08 5.23 10.52
C PRO A 288 -17.12 6.15 9.90
N HIS A 289 -18.16 5.58 9.27
CA HIS A 289 -19.26 6.31 8.63
C HIS A 289 -20.50 6.41 9.51
N PHE A 290 -20.51 5.73 10.67
CA PHE A 290 -21.63 5.69 11.61
C PHE A 290 -21.19 5.83 13.06
N PRO A 291 -21.09 7.07 13.59
CA PRO A 291 -20.76 7.29 14.98
C PRO A 291 -21.70 6.58 15.97
N ASP A 292 -22.97 6.41 15.61
CA ASP A 292 -23.98 5.77 16.48
C ASP A 292 -23.82 4.23 16.55
N VAL A 293 -23.15 3.61 15.56
CA VAL A 293 -22.91 2.16 15.50
C VAL A 293 -21.63 1.76 16.23
N LEU A 294 -20.76 2.73 16.51
CA LEU A 294 -19.48 2.51 17.18
C LEU A 294 -19.60 1.66 18.48
N PRO A 295 -20.56 1.89 19.40
CA PRO A 295 -20.72 1.03 20.58
C PRO A 295 -21.10 -0.42 20.23
N GLU A 296 -22.00 -0.60 19.27
CA GLU A 296 -22.43 -1.93 18.79
C GLU A 296 -21.28 -2.69 18.11
N ALA A 297 -20.52 -1.99 17.26
CA ALA A 297 -19.34 -2.54 16.60
C ALA A 297 -18.27 -2.96 17.63
N LEU A 298 -18.08 -2.15 18.69
CA LEU A 298 -17.16 -2.47 19.77
C LEU A 298 -17.60 -3.70 20.57
N ASP A 299 -18.89 -3.80 20.92
CA ASP A 299 -19.41 -4.97 21.63
C ASP A 299 -19.32 -6.24 20.78
N CYS A 300 -19.62 -6.14 19.48
CA CYS A 300 -19.41 -7.24 18.53
C CYS A 300 -17.94 -7.63 18.43
N ALA A 301 -17.02 -6.66 18.33
CA ALA A 301 -15.59 -6.91 18.27
C ALA A 301 -15.09 -7.65 19.52
N ARG A 302 -15.57 -7.25 20.71
CA ARG A 302 -15.22 -7.91 21.98
C ARG A 302 -15.74 -9.35 22.07
N GLY A 303 -16.90 -9.62 21.48
CA GLY A 303 -17.53 -10.93 21.45
C GLY A 303 -16.85 -11.95 20.51
N LEU A 304 -15.86 -11.54 19.70
CA LEU A 304 -15.17 -12.44 18.78
C LEU A 304 -14.35 -13.51 19.52
N ASP A 305 -14.59 -14.77 19.14
CA ASP A 305 -13.90 -15.95 19.70
C ASP A 305 -12.43 -16.03 19.27
N HIS A 306 -12.16 -15.72 18.00
CA HIS A 306 -10.79 -15.77 17.47
C HIS A 306 -10.01 -14.52 17.85
N GLU A 307 -8.91 -14.70 18.58
CA GLU A 307 -8.08 -13.60 19.09
C GLU A 307 -7.51 -12.71 17.99
N SER A 308 -7.20 -13.25 16.82
CA SER A 308 -6.72 -12.49 15.66
C SER A 308 -7.79 -11.58 15.09
N ASP A 309 -9.02 -12.08 14.94
CA ASP A 309 -10.16 -11.30 14.47
C ASP A 309 -10.55 -10.23 15.50
N ARG A 310 -10.56 -10.59 16.79
CA ARG A 310 -10.79 -9.66 17.88
C ARG A 310 -9.75 -8.54 17.91
N ALA A 311 -8.46 -8.89 17.83
CA ALA A 311 -7.39 -7.91 17.81
C ALA A 311 -7.55 -6.93 16.62
N ARG A 312 -7.75 -7.46 15.40
CA ARG A 312 -7.93 -6.65 14.20
C ARG A 312 -9.14 -5.72 14.29
N ALA A 313 -10.27 -6.23 14.78
CA ALA A 313 -11.49 -5.44 14.96
C ALA A 313 -11.30 -4.30 15.98
N LEU A 314 -10.66 -4.58 17.12
CA LEU A 314 -10.38 -3.57 18.14
C LEU A 314 -9.37 -2.53 17.66
N VAL A 315 -8.34 -2.93 16.91
CA VAL A 315 -7.38 -2.00 16.29
C VAL A 315 -8.08 -1.06 15.32
N ALA A 316 -8.96 -1.57 14.46
CA ALA A 316 -9.70 -0.75 13.50
C ALA A 316 -10.63 0.28 14.20
N LEU A 317 -11.12 -0.03 15.40
CA LEU A 317 -11.95 0.88 16.19
C LEU A 317 -11.15 1.84 17.09
N ALA A 318 -9.85 1.61 17.29
CA ALA A 318 -9.02 2.41 18.18
C ALA A 318 -8.96 3.91 17.86
N PRO A 319 -8.97 4.35 16.58
CA PRO A 319 -9.05 5.79 16.25
C PRO A 319 -10.30 6.48 16.81
N HIS A 320 -11.38 5.73 17.06
CA HIS A 320 -12.64 6.24 17.60
C HIS A 320 -12.80 5.95 19.11
N PHE A 321 -12.18 4.87 19.61
CA PHE A 321 -12.16 4.52 21.03
C PHE A 321 -10.74 4.22 21.53
N PRO A 322 -9.94 5.23 21.88
CA PRO A 322 -8.58 5.02 22.38
C PRO A 322 -8.50 4.05 23.58
N ASP A 323 -9.53 4.01 24.42
CA ASP A 323 -9.62 3.14 25.61
C ASP A 323 -9.64 1.63 25.28
N VAL A 324 -9.81 1.25 24.01
CA VAL A 324 -9.78 -0.15 23.58
C VAL A 324 -8.37 -0.64 23.30
N LEU A 325 -7.38 0.25 23.21
CA LEU A 325 -5.98 -0.09 22.92
C LEU A 325 -5.38 -1.13 23.88
N PRO A 326 -5.59 -1.07 25.22
CA PRO A 326 -5.12 -2.11 26.13
C PRO A 326 -5.74 -3.49 25.82
N GLN A 327 -7.03 -3.51 25.45
CA GLN A 327 -7.73 -4.74 25.10
C GLN A 327 -7.24 -5.31 23.77
N ALA A 328 -7.07 -4.44 22.76
CA ALA A 328 -6.52 -4.79 21.46
C ALA A 328 -5.12 -5.38 21.59
N LEU A 329 -4.27 -4.77 22.43
CA LEU A 329 -2.93 -5.23 22.73
C LEU A 329 -2.92 -6.59 23.42
N ALA A 330 -3.78 -6.79 24.43
CA ALA A 330 -3.91 -8.07 25.11
C ALA A 330 -4.34 -9.19 24.13
N CYS A 331 -5.27 -8.89 23.23
CA CYS A 331 -5.69 -9.84 22.19
C CYS A 331 -4.54 -10.15 21.22
N ALA A 332 -3.84 -9.13 20.73
CA ALA A 332 -2.70 -9.31 19.82
C ALA A 332 -1.60 -10.17 20.45
N ARG A 333 -1.31 -9.98 21.74
CA ARG A 333 -0.33 -10.80 22.50
C ARG A 333 -0.75 -12.26 22.63
N GLY A 334 -2.05 -12.52 22.78
CA GLY A 334 -2.63 -13.87 22.93
C GLY A 334 -2.47 -14.74 21.68
N ILE A 335 -2.42 -14.13 20.49
CA ILE A 335 -2.37 -14.83 19.21
C ILE A 335 -1.22 -15.84 19.17
N SER A 336 -1.58 -17.12 19.02
CA SER A 336 -0.65 -18.25 19.04
C SER A 336 0.27 -18.32 17.82
N TYR A 337 -0.23 -17.90 16.64
CA TYR A 337 0.54 -17.93 15.40
C TYR A 337 1.39 -16.66 15.25
N GLN A 338 2.71 -16.83 15.26
CA GLN A 338 3.69 -15.72 15.24
C GLN A 338 3.40 -14.69 14.15
N LEU A 339 3.08 -15.13 12.93
CA LEU A 339 2.85 -14.23 11.80
C LEU A 339 1.63 -13.32 12.04
N PHE A 340 0.51 -13.88 12.51
CA PHE A 340 -0.70 -13.10 12.79
C PHE A 340 -0.53 -12.18 13.98
N ARG A 341 0.22 -12.61 15.00
CA ARG A 341 0.61 -11.74 16.13
C ARG A 341 1.41 -10.53 15.65
N THR A 342 2.39 -10.75 14.78
CA THR A 342 3.19 -9.67 14.21
C THR A 342 2.31 -8.66 13.48
N TYR A 343 1.43 -9.12 12.57
CA TYR A 343 0.56 -8.21 11.83
C TYR A 343 -0.37 -7.41 12.75
N ALA A 344 -1.00 -8.08 13.73
CA ALA A 344 -1.87 -7.40 14.68
C ALA A 344 -1.14 -6.33 15.51
N LEU A 345 0.10 -6.60 15.92
CA LEU A 345 0.92 -5.62 16.65
C LEU A 345 1.36 -4.47 15.74
N LYS A 346 1.75 -4.73 14.49
CA LYS A 346 2.10 -3.67 13.52
C LYS A 346 0.92 -2.74 13.25
N ASP A 347 -0.26 -3.30 13.01
CA ASP A 347 -1.45 -2.49 12.76
C ASP A 347 -1.86 -1.69 14.00
N LEU A 348 -1.70 -2.26 15.20
CA LEU A 348 -1.90 -1.53 16.45
C LEU A 348 -0.97 -0.33 16.56
N ILE A 349 0.33 -0.49 16.26
CA ILE A 349 1.32 0.57 16.36
C ILE A 349 0.96 1.78 15.49
N LYS A 350 0.49 1.55 14.26
CA LYS A 350 0.05 2.61 13.34
C LYS A 350 -1.08 3.48 13.90
N THR A 351 -1.89 2.95 14.83
CA THR A 351 -3.00 3.69 15.46
C THR A 351 -2.58 4.46 16.71
N LEU A 352 -1.35 4.27 17.20
CA LEU A 352 -0.89 4.89 18.42
C LEU A 352 -0.54 6.36 18.20
N THR A 353 -1.01 7.21 19.10
CA THR A 353 -0.68 8.63 19.12
C THR A 353 -0.18 9.01 20.51
N PRO A 354 0.66 10.06 20.64
CA PRO A 354 1.01 10.60 21.94
C PRO A 354 -0.20 10.94 22.81
N SER A 355 -1.35 11.26 22.25
CA SER A 355 -2.58 11.51 23.00
C SER A 355 -3.29 10.25 23.51
N SER A 356 -3.19 9.12 22.80
CA SER A 356 -3.96 7.90 23.09
C SER A 356 -3.26 6.91 24.02
N VAL A 357 -1.99 7.14 24.35
CA VAL A 357 -1.17 6.20 25.13
C VAL A 357 -0.71 6.84 26.44
N ASP A 358 -0.98 6.23 27.58
CA ASP A 358 -0.40 6.58 28.87
C ASP A 358 0.86 5.74 29.17
N PHE A 359 1.53 6.02 30.29
CA PHE A 359 2.80 5.36 30.61
C PHE A 359 2.63 3.85 30.90
N ASP A 360 1.51 3.45 31.49
CA ASP A 360 1.23 2.05 31.81
C ASP A 360 0.94 1.23 30.54
N LEU A 361 0.19 1.80 29.59
CA LEU A 361 -0.02 1.21 28.27
C LEU A 361 1.28 1.18 27.46
N TRP A 362 2.10 2.23 27.56
CA TRP A 362 3.43 2.27 26.94
C TRP A 362 4.32 1.10 27.37
N GLN A 363 4.38 0.80 28.68
CA GLN A 363 5.12 -0.36 29.17
C GLN A 363 4.59 -1.68 28.59
N GLN A 364 3.27 -1.84 28.54
CA GLN A 364 2.65 -3.03 27.97
C GLN A 364 2.95 -3.19 26.47
N ILE A 365 3.00 -2.08 25.73
CA ILE A 365 3.36 -2.06 24.30
C ILE A 365 4.81 -2.54 24.15
N LEU A 366 5.75 -1.98 24.91
CA LEU A 366 7.15 -2.42 24.86
C LEU A 366 7.31 -3.91 25.18
N ASP A 367 6.62 -4.40 26.21
CA ASP A 367 6.62 -5.83 26.56
C ASP A 367 6.05 -6.71 25.45
N ALA A 368 4.98 -6.25 24.78
CA ALA A 368 4.40 -6.97 23.66
C ALA A 368 5.36 -7.03 22.47
N LEU A 369 6.00 -5.92 22.15
CA LEU A 369 6.94 -5.81 21.04
C LEU A 369 8.22 -6.60 21.30
N ALA A 370 8.65 -6.74 22.55
CA ALA A 370 9.77 -7.62 22.92
C ALA A 370 9.54 -9.10 22.56
N SER A 371 8.29 -9.52 22.30
CA SER A 371 7.97 -10.87 21.82
C SER A 371 8.10 -11.05 20.30
N LEU A 372 8.31 -9.96 19.55
CA LEU A 372 8.55 -9.99 18.11
C LEU A 372 9.97 -10.47 17.82
N ILE A 373 10.13 -11.09 16.65
CA ILE A 373 11.48 -11.31 16.11
C ILE A 373 12.12 -9.98 15.76
N ARG A 374 13.46 -9.93 15.85
CA ARG A 374 14.27 -8.72 15.66
C ARG A 374 13.87 -7.88 14.44
N PRO A 375 13.68 -8.43 13.22
CA PRO A 375 13.30 -7.62 12.05
C PRO A 375 12.01 -6.81 12.28
N HIS A 376 10.96 -7.46 12.79
CA HIS A 376 9.68 -6.80 13.02
C HIS A 376 9.70 -5.80 14.19
N PHE A 377 10.51 -6.06 15.22
CA PHE A 377 10.71 -5.09 16.30
C PHE A 377 11.39 -3.82 15.77
N LEU A 378 12.44 -3.98 14.95
CA LEU A 378 13.18 -2.86 14.37
C LEU A 378 12.31 -2.04 13.39
N GLU A 379 11.46 -2.71 12.60
CA GLU A 379 10.48 -2.05 11.73
C GLU A 379 9.45 -1.21 12.50
N ALA A 380 9.14 -1.56 13.74
CA ALA A 380 8.16 -0.84 14.56
C ALA A 380 8.72 0.43 15.22
N LEU A 381 10.02 0.47 15.52
CA LEU A 381 10.65 1.58 16.26
C LEU A 381 10.39 2.98 15.65
N PRO A 382 10.41 3.18 14.32
CA PRO A 382 10.09 4.46 13.71
C PRO A 382 8.70 4.98 14.07
N GLU A 383 7.69 4.11 14.04
CA GLU A 383 6.31 4.48 14.38
C GLU A 383 6.15 4.81 15.87
N LEU A 384 7.04 4.31 16.73
CA LEU A 384 7.04 4.60 18.17
C LEU A 384 7.79 5.90 18.54
N ALA A 385 8.50 6.54 17.61
CA ALA A 385 9.28 7.76 17.90
C ALA A 385 8.49 8.82 18.68
N PRO A 386 7.25 9.16 18.27
CA PRO A 386 6.46 10.17 18.96
C PRO A 386 6.18 9.79 20.43
N LEU A 387 6.01 8.49 20.71
CA LEU A 387 5.79 7.98 22.06
C LEU A 387 7.07 7.96 22.89
N ILE A 388 8.20 7.55 22.30
CA ILE A 388 9.51 7.58 22.96
C ILE A 388 9.84 9.01 23.38
N ILE A 389 9.63 9.99 22.47
CA ILE A 389 9.82 11.41 22.77
C ILE A 389 8.86 11.88 23.85
N LYS A 390 7.59 11.47 23.81
CA LYS A 390 6.60 11.84 24.84
C LYS A 390 7.05 11.43 26.24
N PHE A 391 7.52 10.20 26.42
CA PHE A 391 7.75 9.64 27.75
C PHE A 391 9.18 9.78 28.26
N GLY A 392 10.17 9.69 27.37
CA GLY A 392 11.58 9.76 27.71
C GLY A 392 12.28 11.00 27.16
N GLY A 393 11.54 11.89 26.51
CA GLY A 393 12.13 13.03 25.83
C GLY A 393 12.97 12.63 24.62
N ILE A 394 13.58 13.65 24.04
CA ILE A 394 14.49 13.52 22.90
C ILE A 394 15.70 12.64 23.25
N GLU A 395 16.20 12.75 24.48
CA GLU A 395 17.35 11.98 24.96
C GLU A 395 17.08 10.46 24.90
N ALA A 396 15.90 10.01 25.33
CA ALA A 396 15.53 8.60 25.24
C ALA A 396 15.43 8.08 23.82
N LEU A 397 15.00 8.91 22.86
CA LEU A 397 15.05 8.53 21.45
C LEU A 397 16.50 8.33 20.98
N GLY A 398 17.40 9.25 21.38
CA GLY A 398 18.83 9.13 21.12
C GLY A 398 19.46 7.87 21.75
N GLU A 399 19.14 7.56 22.99
CA GLU A 399 19.59 6.35 23.68
C GLU A 399 19.04 5.08 23.03
N THR A 400 17.78 5.10 22.57
CA THR A 400 17.17 3.98 21.84
C THR A 400 17.94 3.69 20.54
N VAL A 401 18.30 4.73 19.78
CA VAL A 401 19.13 4.57 18.58
C VAL A 401 20.51 4.00 18.93
N ALA A 402 21.16 4.51 19.98
CA ALA A 402 22.46 4.02 20.42
C ALA A 402 22.42 2.55 20.86
N ALA A 403 21.37 2.14 21.58
CA ALA A 403 21.18 0.77 22.02
C ALA A 403 20.97 -0.20 20.83
N VAL A 404 20.19 0.21 19.82
CA VAL A 404 20.01 -0.57 18.59
C VAL A 404 21.34 -0.74 17.85
N ASP A 405 22.14 0.33 17.74
CA ASP A 405 23.46 0.29 17.09
C ASP A 405 24.43 -0.65 17.83
N ASP A 406 24.53 -0.54 19.16
CA ASP A 406 25.42 -1.38 19.96
C ASP A 406 25.06 -2.88 19.85
N VAL A 407 23.77 -3.21 19.94
CA VAL A 407 23.28 -4.59 19.76
C VAL A 407 23.56 -5.09 18.34
N SER A 408 23.46 -4.23 17.33
CA SER A 408 23.72 -4.60 15.94
C SER A 408 25.19 -5.00 15.72
N ARG A 409 26.14 -4.35 16.42
CA ARG A 409 27.58 -4.64 16.35
C ARG A 409 27.96 -5.99 16.96
N TRP A 410 27.15 -6.51 17.89
CA TRP A 410 27.44 -7.78 18.57
C TRP A 410 27.08 -9.01 17.74
N TRP A 411 26.36 -8.83 16.64
CA TRP A 411 25.84 -9.92 15.81
C TRP A 411 26.25 -9.72 14.35
N LYS A 412 27.38 -10.33 13.97
CA LYS A 412 27.83 -10.49 12.58
C LYS A 412 27.27 -11.75 11.95
#